data_AF-A0A4S1CFI9-F1
#
_entry.id   AF-A0A4S1CFI9-F1
#
_cell.length_a   1.000
_cell.length_b   1.000
_cell.length_c   1.000
_cell.angle_alpha   90.00
_cell.angle_beta   90.00
_cell.angle_gamma   90.00
#
_symmetry.space_group_name_H-M   'P 1'
#
loop_
_entity.id
_entity.type
_entity.pdbx_description
1 polymer ?
#
loop_
_entity_poly.entity_id
_entity_poly.type
_entity_poly.pdbx_seq_one_letter_code
_entity_poly.pdbx_strand_id
1 'polypeptide(L)' 'MVQVRIDRRGFTLIELLIVVAVIGILAAIAIPSFSAYRVKAYNSSAVADVTSLKVHLESYYQDNVRYP' A
#
# COMPACT_ATOMS: atom_id res chain seq x y z
N MET A 1 -12.65 -9.40 -54.63
CA MET A 1 -11.69 -8.76 -53.68
C MET A 1 -12.51 -7.99 -52.67
N VAL A 2 -12.64 -8.49 -51.43
CA VAL A 2 -13.45 -7.83 -50.38
C VAL A 2 -12.58 -6.78 -49.70
N GLN A 3 -13.00 -5.51 -49.71
CA GLN A 3 -12.31 -4.45 -48.98
C GLN A 3 -12.82 -4.41 -47.53
N VAL A 4 -11.94 -4.75 -46.58
CA VAL A 4 -12.19 -4.55 -45.15
C VAL A 4 -12.03 -3.06 -44.85
N ARG A 5 -13.12 -2.39 -44.48
CA ARG A 5 -13.08 -1.01 -43.99
C ARG A 5 -12.67 -1.04 -42.52
N ILE A 6 -11.48 -0.53 -42.22
CA ILE A 6 -11.04 -0.32 -40.84
C ILE A 6 -11.70 0.98 -40.36
N ASP A 7 -12.70 0.85 -39.48
CA ASP A 7 -13.43 1.97 -38.89
C ASP A 7 -12.50 2.71 -37.89
N ARG A 8 -12.02 3.90 -38.26
CA ARG A 8 -11.16 4.73 -37.41
C ARG A 8 -12.02 5.60 -36.48
N ARG A 9 -12.56 5.02 -35.40
CA ARG A 9 -13.22 5.81 -34.34
C ARG A 9 -12.18 6.34 -33.36
N GLY A 10 -12.16 7.65 -33.16
CA GLY A 10 -11.37 8.32 -32.13
C GLY A 10 -12.13 8.43 -30.80
N PHE A 11 -11.41 8.63 -29.70
CA PHE A 11 -11.99 8.86 -28.37
C PHE A 11 -12.46 10.31 -28.24
N THR A 12 -13.53 10.55 -27.49
CA THR A 12 -14.03 11.92 -27.25
C THR A 12 -13.30 12.57 -26.07
N LEU A 13 -13.23 13.90 -26.09
CA LEU A 13 -12.68 14.67 -24.96
C LEU A 13 -13.52 14.48 -23.69
N ILE A 14 -14.84 14.31 -23.83
CA ILE A 14 -15.76 14.10 -22.71
C ILE A 14 -15.47 12.76 -22.01
N GLU A 15 -15.27 11.69 -22.77
CA GLU A 15 -14.93 10.40 -22.17
C GLU A 15 -13.62 10.48 -21.38
N LEU A 16 -12.62 11.17 -21.92
CA LEU A 16 -11.32 11.31 -21.24
C LEU A 16 -11.44 12.15 -19.96
N LEU A 17 -12.26 13.21 -19.99
CA LEU A 17 -12.51 14.08 -18.84
C LEU A 17 -13.19 13.33 -17.69
N ILE A 18 -14.19 12.49 -18.01
CA ILE A 18 -14.86 11.65 -17.01
C ILE A 18 -13.88 10.64 -16.39
N VAL A 19 -13.03 10.01 -17.21
CA VAL A 19 -12.02 9.05 -16.73
C VAL A 19 -11.06 9.73 -15.74
N VAL A 20 -10.52 10.89 -16.09
CA VAL A 20 -9.61 11.62 -15.19
C VAL A 20 -10.32 12.08 -13.91
N ALA A 21 -11.57 12.50 -14.00
CA ALA A 21 -12.36 12.88 -12.84
C ALA A 21 -12.55 11.70 -11.86
N VAL A 22 -12.90 10.51 -12.37
CA VAL A 22 -13.05 9.30 -11.54
C VAL A 22 -11.71 8.91 -10.90
N ILE A 23 -10.61 8.89 -11.68
CA ILE A 23 -9.27 8.58 -11.17
C ILE A 23 -8.86 9.59 -10.10
N GLY A 24 -9.17 10.88 -10.28
CA GLY A 24 -8.89 11.94 -9.31
C GLY A 24 -9.60 11.73 -7.98
N ILE A 25 -10.89 11.38 -8.00
CA ILE A 25 -11.66 11.09 -6.78
C ILE A 25 -11.09 9.87 -6.06
N LEU A 26 -10.81 8.79 -6.78
CA LEU A 26 -10.23 7.59 -6.20
C LEU A 26 -8.84 7.85 -5.61
N ALA A 27 -7.98 8.60 -6.31
CA ALA A 27 -6.65 8.95 -5.83
C ALA A 27 -6.69 9.83 -4.57
N ALA A 28 -7.61 10.80 -4.50
CA ALA A 28 -7.77 11.67 -3.35
C ALA A 28 -8.11 10.90 -2.05
N ILE A 29 -8.85 9.79 -2.15
CA ILE A 29 -9.18 8.93 -1.01
C ILE A 29 -8.07 7.90 -0.76
N ALA A 30 -7.52 7.31 -1.82
CA ALA A 30 -6.56 6.21 -1.72
C ALA A 30 -5.19 6.65 -1.16
N ILE A 31 -4.68 7.81 -1.57
CA ILE A 31 -3.34 8.29 -1.15
C ILE A 31 -3.23 8.47 0.38
N PRO A 32 -4.12 9.23 1.06
CA PRO A 32 -4.02 9.39 2.51
C PRO A 32 -4.26 8.07 3.26
N SER A 33 -5.21 7.25 2.78
CA SER A 33 -5.51 5.93 3.37
C SER A 33 -4.30 5.00 3.31
N PHE A 34 -3.66 4.89 2.14
CA PHE A 34 -2.47 4.08 1.95
C PHE A 34 -1.30 4.56 2.82
N SER A 35 -1.11 5.87 2.93
CA SER A 35 -0.06 6.44 3.79
C SER A 35 -0.27 6.08 5.26
N ALA A 36 -1.51 6.22 5.77
CA ALA A 36 -1.85 5.83 7.13
C ALA A 36 -1.68 4.33 7.38
N TYR A 37 -2.09 3.50 6.42
CA TYR A 37 -1.93 2.04 6.50
C TYR A 37 -0.45 1.63 6.58
N ARG A 38 0.40 2.26 5.77
CA ARG A 38 1.85 2.02 5.79
C ARG A 38 2.47 2.40 7.13
N VAL A 39 2.10 3.53 7.71
CA VAL A 39 2.56 3.92 9.06
C VAL A 39 2.12 2.89 10.11
N LYS A 40 0.86 2.45 10.05
CA LYS A 40 0.35 1.40 10.94
C LYS A 40 1.13 0.10 10.79
N ALA A 41 1.47 -0.30 9.56
CA ALA A 41 2.27 -1.49 9.29
C ALA A 41 3.68 -1.38 9.88
N TYR A 42 4.36 -0.24 9.71
CA TYR A 42 5.66 0.00 10.34
C TYR A 42 5.60 -0.06 11.87
N ASN A 43 4.60 0.59 12.48
CA ASN A 43 4.41 0.55 13.93
C ASN A 43 4.15 -0.88 14.42
N SER A 44 3.33 -1.64 13.69
CA SER A 44 3.06 -3.05 14.02
C SER A 44 4.33 -3.91 13.96
N SER A 45 5.18 -3.69 12.96
CA SER A 45 6.47 -4.38 12.85
C SER A 45 7.39 -4.02 14.02
N ALA A 46 7.53 -2.73 14.32
CA ALA A 46 8.37 -2.27 15.42
C ALA A 46 7.92 -2.85 16.78
N VAL A 47 6.60 -2.92 17.03
CA VAL A 47 6.06 -3.54 18.25
C VAL A 47 6.35 -5.05 18.28
N ALA A 48 6.24 -5.75 17.15
CA ALA A 48 6.58 -7.17 17.06
C ALA A 48 8.07 -7.40 17.35
N ASP A 49 8.95 -6.56 16.80
CA ASP A 49 10.39 -6.64 17.01
C ASP A 49 10.75 -6.42 18.49
N VAL A 50 10.20 -5.39 19.13
CA VAL A 50 10.42 -5.13 20.57
C VAL A 50 9.89 -6.28 21.43
N THR A 51 8.73 -6.82 21.11
CA THR A 51 8.16 -7.97 21.82
C THR A 51 9.06 -9.19 21.69
N SER A 52 9.58 -9.45 20.50
CA SER A 52 10.54 -10.52 20.24
C SER A 52 11.82 -10.31 21.04
N LEU A 53 12.40 -9.11 21.03
CA LEU A 53 13.60 -8.79 21.80
C LEU A 53 13.39 -8.98 23.30
N LYS A 54 12.24 -8.56 23.84
CA LYS A 54 11.88 -8.77 25.24
C LYS A 54 11.93 -10.27 25.60
N VAL A 55 11.31 -11.12 24.79
CA VAL A 55 11.31 -12.58 25.02
C VAL A 55 12.74 -13.14 25.04
N HIS A 56 13.59 -12.71 24.10
CA HIS A 56 14.99 -13.14 24.07
C HIS A 56 15.78 -12.66 25.30
N LEU A 57 15.58 -11.42 25.73
CA LEU A 57 16.22 -10.86 26.93
C LEU A 57 15.76 -11.57 28.21
N GLU A 58 14.47 -11.89 28.31
CA GLU A 58 13.92 -12.65 29.44
C GLU A 58 14.51 -14.07 29.48
N SER A 59 14.63 -14.74 28.33
CA SER A 59 15.29 -16.05 28.22
C SER A 59 16.77 -15.96 28.64
N TYR A 60 17.50 -14.96 28.15
CA TYR A 60 18.91 -14.78 28.52
C TYR A 60 19.08 -14.56 30.03
N TYR A 61 18.20 -13.74 30.63
CA TYR A 61 18.20 -13.50 32.06
C TYR A 61 17.93 -14.77 32.86
N GLN A 62 17.00 -15.63 32.41
CA GLN A 62 16.74 -16.91 33.05
C GLN A 62 17.98 -17.82 33.06
N ASP A 63 18.77 -17.80 31.99
CA ASP A 63 19.96 -18.63 31.85
C ASP A 63 21.18 -18.06 32.59
N ASN A 64 21.34 -16.73 32.62
CA ASN A 64 22.57 -16.07 33.07
C ASN A 64 22.41 -15.25 34.37
N VAL A 65 21.19 -15.12 34.90
CA VAL A 65 20.83 -14.32 36.09
C VAL A 65 21.27 -12.85 35.96
N ARG A 66 21.40 -12.38 34.71
CA ARG A 66 21.80 -11.02 34.35
C ARG A 66 21.32 -10.75 32.93
N TYR A 67 20.96 -9.50 32.63
CA TYR A 67 20.77 -9.08 31.25
C TYR A 67 22.10 -9.03 30.49
N PRO A 68 22.10 -9.31 29.18
CA PRO A 68 23.31 -9.26 28.35
C PRO A 68 23.90 -7.84 28.31
#